data_AF-A0A5M8QVK9-F1
#
_entry.id   AF-A0A5M8QVK9-F1
#
_cell.length_a   1.000
_cell.length_b   1.000
_cell.length_c   1.000
_cell.angle_alpha   90.00
_cell.angle_beta   90.00
_cell.angle_gamma   90.00
#
_symmetry.space_group_name_H-M   'P 1'
#
loop_
_entity.id
_entity.type
_entity.pdbx_description
1 polymer ?
#
loop_
_entity_poly.entity_id
_entity_poly.type
_entity_poly.pdbx_seq_one_letter_code
_entity_poly.pdbx_strand_id
1 'polypeptide(L)'
;MIGNDLVDLHCASIESNWERKGFLDKLFTATEKAHIHSGADPFLQVWKYWTMKEAAYKIYSRMTGIRNFAPPKLCCTPGEHHYGTVLTDGLKFYTCTDTTDNYIHTTAALHSGQLADIRIEIIHYLGEMPAYASKNPACVSHHGQYLALIY
;
A
#
# COMPACT_ATOMS: atom_id res chain seq x y z
N MET A 1 0.99 -15.36 -5.58
CA MET A 1 0.70 -14.04 -6.18
C MET A 1 1.04 -13.00 -5.14
N ILE A 2 1.77 -11.96 -5.54
CA ILE A 2 2.23 -10.90 -4.64
C ILE A 2 1.80 -9.54 -5.19
N GLY A 3 1.64 -8.57 -4.30
CA GLY A 3 1.29 -7.20 -4.62
C GLY A 3 2.15 -6.25 -3.80
N ASN A 4 2.36 -5.03 -4.27
CA ASN A 4 2.93 -3.97 -3.47
C ASN A 4 2.19 -2.66 -3.72
N ASP A 5 2.41 -1.69 -2.85
CA ASP A 5 2.14 -0.29 -3.11
C ASP A 5 3.17 0.60 -2.41
N LEU A 6 3.46 1.77 -2.99
CA LEU A 6 4.42 2.71 -2.45
C LEU A 6 3.88 4.13 -2.55
N VAL A 7 4.05 4.90 -1.48
CA VAL A 7 3.76 6.33 -1.42
C VAL A 7 5.03 7.09 -1.02
N ASP A 8 5.56 7.89 -1.93
CA ASP A 8 6.47 9.03 -1.63
C ASP A 8 5.77 10.04 -0.69
N LEU A 9 6.30 10.21 0.51
CA LEU A 9 5.73 11.06 1.56
C LEU A 9 5.88 12.54 1.25
N HIS A 10 6.98 12.95 0.60
CA HIS A 10 7.16 14.33 0.19
C HIS A 10 6.12 14.70 -0.87
N CYS A 11 5.99 13.87 -1.90
CA CYS A 11 4.98 14.06 -2.96
C CYS A 11 3.56 14.08 -2.37
N ALA A 12 3.25 13.13 -1.48
CA ALA A 12 1.95 13.06 -0.81
C ALA A 12 1.65 14.32 0.02
N SER A 13 2.63 14.90 0.72
CA SER A 13 2.46 16.11 1.52
C SER A 13 2.11 17.36 0.69
N ILE A 14 2.50 17.38 -0.59
CA ILE A 14 2.27 18.51 -1.50
C ILE A 14 0.98 18.31 -2.29
N GLU A 15 0.77 17.09 -2.81
CA GLU A 15 -0.30 16.81 -3.78
C GLU A 15 -1.61 16.36 -3.13
N SER A 16 -1.57 15.89 -1.88
CA SER A 16 -2.74 15.31 -1.22
C SER A 16 -3.18 16.09 0.01
N ASN A 17 -4.33 16.77 -0.11
CA ASN A 17 -5.06 17.30 1.04
C ASN A 17 -5.93 16.20 1.66
N TRP A 18 -5.31 15.29 2.41
CA TRP A 18 -6.01 14.18 3.08
C TRP A 18 -6.96 14.65 4.19
N GLU A 19 -6.77 15.87 4.71
CA GLU A 19 -7.60 16.48 5.74
C GLU A 19 -8.91 17.08 5.19
N ARG A 20 -9.05 17.19 3.86
CA ARG A 20 -10.27 17.73 3.27
C ARG A 20 -11.49 16.88 3.65
N LYS A 21 -12.62 17.56 3.87
CA LYS A 21 -13.89 16.92 4.23
C LYS A 21 -14.24 15.79 3.24
N GLY A 22 -14.55 14.61 3.80
CA GLY A 22 -14.96 13.42 3.05
C GLY A 22 -13.82 12.62 2.40
N PHE A 23 -12.56 13.03 2.50
CA PHE A 23 -11.43 12.22 2.02
C PHE A 23 -11.39 10.89 2.76
N LEU A 24 -11.34 10.93 4.10
CA LEU A 24 -11.26 9.72 4.90
C LEU A 24 -12.52 8.84 4.75
N ASP A 25 -13.70 9.45 4.68
CA ASP A 25 -14.98 8.72 4.54
C ASP A 25 -15.08 7.92 3.24
N LYS A 26 -14.44 8.42 2.17
CA LYS A 26 -14.44 7.74 0.86
C LYS A 26 -13.51 6.53 0.83
N LEU A 27 -12.44 6.54 1.65
CA LEU A 27 -11.32 5.61 1.50
C LEU A 27 -11.19 4.61 2.66
N PHE A 28 -11.61 5.01 3.86
CA PHE A 28 -11.34 4.25 5.08
C PHE A 28 -12.63 3.88 5.81
N THR A 29 -12.61 2.70 6.40
CA THR A 29 -13.65 2.18 7.30
C THR A 29 -13.69 2.99 8.60
N ALA A 30 -14.76 2.85 9.38
CA ALA A 30 -14.87 3.53 10.68
C ALA A 30 -13.71 3.16 11.63
N THR A 31 -13.31 1.89 11.65
CA THR A 31 -12.19 1.40 12.48
C THR A 31 -10.86 2.00 12.03
N GLU A 32 -10.58 2.02 10.73
CA GLU A 32 -9.36 2.63 10.19
C GLU A 32 -9.31 4.13 10.48
N LYS A 33 -10.43 4.84 10.32
CA LYS A 33 -10.52 6.28 10.68
C LYS A 33 -10.22 6.52 12.16
N ALA A 34 -10.75 5.67 13.05
CA ALA A 34 -10.45 5.79 14.48
C ALA A 34 -8.94 5.60 14.76
N HIS A 35 -8.28 4.65 14.08
CA HIS A 35 -6.84 4.47 14.19
C HIS A 35 -6.03 5.62 13.59
N ILE A 36 -6.45 6.16 12.44
CA ILE A 36 -5.83 7.34 11.82
C ILE A 36 -5.88 8.53 12.78
N HIS A 37 -7.04 8.80 13.38
CA HIS A 37 -7.21 9.95 14.28
C HIS A 37 -6.55 9.78 15.64
N SER A 38 -6.36 8.55 16.13
CA SER A 38 -5.73 8.27 17.43
C SER A 38 -4.23 7.96 17.33
N GLY A 39 -3.69 7.81 16.12
CA GLY A 39 -2.27 7.55 15.89
C GLY A 39 -1.39 8.75 16.24
N ALA A 40 -0.13 8.48 16.62
CA ALA A 40 0.86 9.52 16.91
C ALA A 40 1.14 10.42 15.70
N ASP A 41 1.05 9.87 14.50
CA ASP A 41 1.17 10.60 13.24
C ASP A 41 0.03 10.20 12.28
N PRO A 42 -1.08 10.96 12.26
CA PRO A 42 -2.21 10.69 11.38
C PRO A 42 -1.86 10.68 9.90
N PHE A 43 -0.90 11.51 9.46
CA PHE A 43 -0.46 11.57 8.07
C PHE A 43 0.18 10.24 7.67
N LEU A 44 1.10 9.70 8.48
CA LEU A 44 1.68 8.39 8.23
C LEU A 44 0.64 7.27 8.30
N GLN A 45 -0.34 7.35 9.21
CA GLN A 45 -1.39 6.34 9.28
C GLN A 45 -2.26 6.30 8.02
N VAL A 46 -2.63 7.46 7.45
CA VAL A 46 -3.39 7.53 6.19
C VAL A 46 -2.66 6.75 5.10
N TRP A 47 -1.38 7.02 4.91
CA TRP A 47 -0.59 6.42 3.82
C TRP A 47 -0.20 4.97 4.10
N LYS A 48 -0.06 4.57 5.36
CA LYS A 48 0.03 3.15 5.76
C LYS A 48 -1.21 2.38 5.34
N TYR A 49 -2.40 2.84 5.75
CA TYR A 49 -3.64 2.14 5.39
C TYR A 49 -3.90 2.16 3.89
N TRP A 50 -3.57 3.26 3.21
CA TRP A 50 -3.68 3.38 1.75
C TRP A 50 -2.83 2.33 1.04
N THR A 51 -1.53 2.27 1.34
CA THR A 51 -0.61 1.33 0.69
C THR A 51 -0.97 -0.13 0.99
N MET A 52 -1.48 -0.44 2.18
CA MET A 52 -2.02 -1.77 2.50
C MET A 52 -3.18 -2.17 1.58
N LYS A 53 -4.16 -1.27 1.38
CA LYS A 53 -5.33 -1.52 0.53
C LYS A 53 -4.94 -1.75 -0.93
N GLU A 54 -4.08 -0.88 -1.47
CA GLU A 54 -3.61 -0.96 -2.87
C GLU A 54 -2.78 -2.24 -3.10
N ALA A 55 -1.88 -2.59 -2.18
CA ALA A 55 -1.07 -3.81 -2.29
C ALA A 55 -1.95 -5.07 -2.31
N ALA A 56 -2.95 -5.16 -1.43
CA ALA A 56 -3.92 -6.26 -1.41
C ALA A 56 -4.81 -6.26 -2.66
N TYR A 57 -5.27 -5.09 -3.11
CA TYR A 57 -6.12 -4.95 -4.28
C TYR A 57 -5.43 -5.42 -5.58
N LYS A 58 -4.12 -5.17 -5.73
CA LYS A 58 -3.38 -5.69 -6.90
C LYS A 58 -3.38 -7.22 -6.96
N ILE A 59 -3.42 -7.91 -5.82
CA ILE A 59 -3.61 -9.37 -5.79
C ILE A 59 -5.07 -9.71 -6.10
N TYR A 60 -6.01 -9.09 -5.39
CA TYR A 60 -7.45 -9.33 -5.56
C TYR A 60 -7.90 -9.17 -7.02
N SER A 61 -7.53 -8.07 -7.68
CA SER A 61 -7.92 -7.76 -9.07
C SER A 61 -7.34 -8.76 -10.07
N ARG A 62 -6.12 -9.26 -9.84
CA ARG A 62 -5.51 -10.30 -10.67
C ARG A 62 -6.14 -11.68 -10.45
N MET A 63 -6.54 -11.99 -9.21
CA MET A 63 -7.21 -13.26 -8.90
C MET A 63 -8.64 -13.33 -9.44
N THR A 64 -9.40 -12.25 -9.29
CA THR A 64 -10.84 -12.24 -9.60
C THR A 64 -11.14 -11.68 -10.98
N GLY A 65 -10.19 -10.95 -11.60
CA GLY A 65 -10.41 -10.19 -12.82
C GLY A 65 -11.21 -8.89 -12.61
N ILE A 66 -11.65 -8.60 -11.38
CA ILE A 66 -12.47 -7.43 -11.07
C ILE A 66 -11.57 -6.19 -10.94
N ARG A 67 -11.75 -5.23 -11.86
CA ARG A 67 -11.01 -3.96 -11.91
C ARG A 67 -11.82 -2.81 -11.32
N ASN A 68 -12.36 -3.00 -10.13
CA ASN A 68 -13.10 -1.98 -9.40
C ASN A 68 -12.47 -1.77 -8.02
N PHE A 69 -11.71 -0.69 -7.87
CA PHE A 69 -11.12 -0.34 -6.60
C PHE A 69 -12.16 0.34 -5.70
N ALA A 70 -12.65 -0.42 -4.71
CA ALA A 70 -13.59 0.06 -3.70
C ALA A 70 -12.92 0.07 -2.31
N PRO A 71 -12.10 1.10 -1.99
CA PRO A 71 -11.24 1.09 -0.81
C PRO A 71 -11.94 0.81 0.55
N PRO A 72 -13.19 1.26 0.79
CA PRO A 72 -13.92 0.88 2.01
C PRO A 72 -14.25 -0.62 2.13
N LYS A 73 -14.20 -1.40 1.04
CA LYS A 73 -14.37 -2.87 1.06
C LYS A 73 -13.09 -3.64 1.38
N LEU A 74 -11.95 -2.96 1.42
CA LEU A 74 -10.64 -3.52 1.75
C LEU A 74 -10.35 -3.20 3.21
N CYS A 75 -10.80 -4.04 4.14
CA CYS A 75 -10.70 -3.77 5.57
C CYS A 75 -9.32 -4.15 6.10
N CYS A 76 -8.51 -3.16 6.48
CA CYS A 76 -7.19 -3.37 7.05
C CYS A 76 -7.27 -3.70 8.55
N THR A 77 -6.44 -4.62 8.99
CA THR A 77 -6.18 -4.91 10.40
C THR A 77 -4.66 -4.86 10.62
N PRO A 78 -4.13 -3.85 11.32
CA PRO A 78 -2.72 -3.81 11.67
C PRO A 78 -2.39 -4.98 12.61
N GLY A 79 -1.23 -5.60 12.43
CA GLY A 79 -0.70 -6.65 13.29
C GLY A 79 0.47 -6.13 14.13
N GLU A 80 1.27 -7.07 14.64
CA GLU A 80 2.49 -6.74 15.36
C GLU A 80 3.55 -6.13 14.41
N HIS A 81 4.24 -5.09 14.89
CA HIS A 81 5.31 -4.40 14.17
C HIS A 81 4.87 -3.92 12.76
N HIS A 82 5.53 -4.44 11.72
CA HIS A 82 5.34 -4.08 10.32
C HIS A 82 4.26 -4.93 9.65
N TYR A 83 3.73 -5.95 10.32
CA TYR A 83 2.77 -6.88 9.72
C TYR A 83 1.34 -6.38 9.83
N GLY A 84 0.48 -6.89 8.96
CA GLY A 84 -0.95 -6.63 8.97
C GLY A 84 -1.68 -7.58 8.06
N THR A 85 -2.99 -7.37 7.95
CA THR A 85 -3.85 -8.11 7.02
C THR A 85 -4.87 -7.19 6.40
N VAL A 86 -5.35 -7.56 5.21
CA VAL A 86 -6.46 -6.90 4.52
C VAL A 86 -7.49 -7.95 4.15
N LEU A 87 -8.74 -7.73 4.53
CA LEU A 87 -9.88 -8.59 4.22
C LEU A 87 -10.76 -7.91 3.16
N THR A 88 -11.10 -8.62 2.09
CA THR A 88 -12.10 -8.16 1.11
C THR A 88 -12.81 -9.35 0.48
N ASP A 89 -14.13 -9.29 0.34
CA ASP A 89 -14.97 -10.35 -0.23
C ASP A 89 -14.64 -11.77 0.27
N GLY A 90 -14.36 -11.91 1.57
CA GLY A 90 -14.00 -13.19 2.20
C GLY A 90 -12.55 -13.67 1.96
N LEU A 91 -11.77 -12.95 1.15
CA LEU A 91 -10.35 -13.21 0.91
C LEU A 91 -9.49 -12.40 1.87
N LYS A 92 -8.51 -13.08 2.49
CA LYS A 92 -7.55 -12.48 3.40
C LYS A 92 -6.17 -12.41 2.73
N PHE A 93 -5.57 -11.23 2.78
CA PHE A 93 -4.21 -10.97 2.33
C PHE A 93 -3.35 -10.58 3.53
N TYR A 94 -2.12 -11.08 3.58
CA TYR A 94 -1.13 -10.71 4.59
C TYR A 94 -0.29 -9.58 4.04
N THR A 95 0.08 -8.61 4.87
CA THR A 95 0.87 -7.45 4.47
C THR A 95 2.09 -7.23 5.36
N CYS A 96 3.15 -6.66 4.80
CA CYS A 96 4.30 -6.12 5.52
C CYS A 96 4.55 -4.68 5.06
N THR A 97 4.60 -3.73 5.99
CA THR A 97 4.75 -2.29 5.73
C THR A 97 6.06 -1.76 6.28
N ASP A 98 6.90 -1.25 5.38
CA ASP A 98 8.10 -0.49 5.68
C ASP A 98 7.78 1.02 5.63
N THR A 99 8.02 1.70 6.75
CA THR A 99 7.84 3.15 6.88
C THR A 99 9.21 3.80 7.10
N THR A 100 9.53 4.79 6.28
CA THR A 100 10.74 5.62 6.39
C THR A 100 10.33 7.09 6.43
N ASP A 101 11.31 7.99 6.61
CA ASP A 101 11.07 9.43 6.50
C ASP A 101 10.69 9.89 5.09
N ASN A 102 10.97 9.08 4.06
CA ASN A 102 10.81 9.46 2.66
C ASN A 102 9.61 8.78 1.97
N TYR A 103 9.31 7.54 2.34
CA TYR A 103 8.25 6.76 1.72
C TYR A 103 7.62 5.77 2.70
N ILE A 104 6.40 5.35 2.36
CA ILE A 104 5.77 4.14 2.91
C ILE A 104 5.62 3.13 1.78
N HIS A 105 6.06 1.90 2.02
CA HIS A 105 5.93 0.79 1.09
C HIS A 105 5.27 -0.38 1.80
N THR A 106 4.25 -0.96 1.17
CA THR A 106 3.60 -2.18 1.67
C THR A 106 3.72 -3.28 0.62
N THR A 107 4.11 -4.47 1.05
CA THR A 107 3.98 -5.71 0.30
C THR A 107 2.77 -6.50 0.78
N ALA A 108 2.19 -7.31 -0.09
CA ALA A 108 1.08 -8.20 0.20
C ALA A 108 1.30 -9.58 -0.40
N ALA A 109 0.78 -10.61 0.27
CA ALA A 109 0.80 -12.00 -0.17
C ALA A 109 -0.44 -12.78 0.31
N LEU A 110 -0.65 -13.98 -0.26
CA LEU A 110 -1.74 -14.87 0.12
C LEU A 110 -1.45 -15.68 1.39
N HIS A 111 -0.17 -15.96 1.65
CA HIS A 111 0.29 -16.64 2.84
C HIS A 111 1.34 -15.78 3.54
N SER A 112 1.30 -15.71 4.87
CA SER A 112 2.24 -14.90 5.67
C SER A 112 3.70 -15.27 5.41
N GLY A 113 4.02 -16.56 5.29
CA GLY A 113 5.38 -17.04 5.01
C GLY A 113 5.97 -16.49 3.72
N GLN A 114 5.14 -16.20 2.71
CA GLN A 114 5.62 -15.66 1.43
C GLN A 114 6.17 -14.24 1.56
N LEU A 115 5.75 -13.47 2.57
CA LEU A 115 6.23 -12.08 2.75
C LEU A 115 7.74 -12.02 2.92
N ALA A 116 8.34 -13.03 3.59
CA ALA A 116 9.78 -13.11 3.81
C ALA A 116 10.57 -13.44 2.54
N ASP A 117 9.91 -14.07 1.55
CA ASP A 117 10.54 -14.49 0.29
C ASP A 117 10.44 -13.39 -0.79
N ILE A 118 9.64 -12.33 -0.57
CA ILE A 118 9.48 -11.25 -1.54
C ILE A 118 10.79 -10.46 -1.61
N ARG A 119 11.42 -10.48 -2.78
CA ARG A 119 12.57 -9.60 -3.04
C ARG A 119 12.06 -8.23 -3.45
N ILE A 120 12.53 -7.20 -2.76
CA ILE A 120 12.10 -5.80 -2.97
C ILE A 120 13.26 -4.99 -3.56
N GLU A 121 13.00 -4.23 -4.60
CA GLU A 121 13.91 -3.20 -5.12
C GLU A 121 13.17 -1.85 -5.12
N ILE A 122 13.61 -0.93 -4.25
CA ILE A 122 13.13 0.45 -4.21
C ILE A 122 14.14 1.33 -4.94
N ILE A 123 13.68 2.05 -5.95
CA ILE A 123 14.50 2.93 -6.79
C ILE A 123 14.02 4.36 -6.58
N HIS A 124 14.88 5.20 -6.01
CA HIS A 124 14.71 6.65 -6.02
C HIS A 124 15.34 7.21 -7.31
N TYR A 125 14.66 8.13 -7.98
CA TYR A 125 15.16 8.75 -9.21
C TYR A 125 14.69 10.19 -9.36
N LEU A 126 15.46 10.97 -10.12
CA LEU A 126 15.13 12.34 -10.47
C LEU A 126 14.94 12.46 -11.98
N GLY A 127 13.83 13.04 -12.40
CA GLY A 127 13.51 13.24 -13.82
C GLY A 127 12.84 12.02 -14.45
N GLU A 128 13.49 11.44 -15.47
CA GLU A 128 12.88 10.39 -16.30
C GLU A 128 12.69 9.07 -15.54
N MET A 129 11.55 8.42 -15.78
CA MET A 129 11.22 7.14 -15.14
C MET A 129 12.22 6.04 -15.55
N PRO A 130 12.83 5.31 -14.60
CA PRO A 130 13.79 4.26 -14.91
C PRO A 130 13.20 3.18 -15.82
N ALA A 131 13.97 2.70 -16.79
CA ALA A 131 13.57 1.56 -17.61
C ALA A 131 13.60 0.27 -16.77
N TYR A 132 12.44 -0.15 -16.25
CA TYR A 132 12.32 -1.34 -15.40
C TYR A 132 11.69 -2.56 -16.08
N ALA A 133 11.14 -2.40 -17.30
CA ALA A 133 10.41 -3.48 -17.98
C ALA A 133 11.28 -4.74 -18.19
N SER A 134 12.55 -4.57 -18.57
CA SER A 134 13.50 -5.67 -18.76
C SER A 134 13.86 -6.41 -17.47
N LYS A 135 13.58 -5.83 -16.29
CA LYS A 135 13.81 -6.48 -15.01
C LYS A 135 12.76 -7.55 -14.69
N ASN A 136 11.63 -7.60 -15.40
CA ASN A 136 10.53 -8.55 -15.21
C ASN A 136 10.02 -8.65 -13.75
N PRO A 137 9.61 -7.53 -13.12
CA PRO A 137 9.02 -7.56 -11.78
C PRO A 137 7.67 -8.28 -11.76
N ALA A 138 7.38 -9.00 -10.68
CA ALA A 138 6.08 -9.63 -10.45
C ALA A 138 4.99 -8.59 -10.13
N CYS A 139 5.35 -7.48 -9.48
CA CYS A 139 4.47 -6.33 -9.27
C CYS A 139 5.27 -5.03 -9.19
N VAL A 140 4.64 -3.93 -9.62
CA VAL A 140 5.23 -2.60 -9.73
C VAL A 140 4.33 -1.58 -9.03
N SER A 141 4.95 -0.63 -8.34
CA SER A 141 4.30 0.55 -7.76
C SER A 141 5.17 1.76 -7.96
N HIS A 142 4.55 2.91 -8.19
CA HIS A 142 5.25 4.16 -8.42
C HIS A 142 4.45 5.32 -7.82
N HIS A 143 5.15 6.21 -7.11
CA HIS A 143 4.60 7.47 -6.63
C HIS A 143 5.73 8.48 -6.47
N GLY A 144 5.52 9.73 -6.90
CA GLY A 144 6.53 10.78 -6.84
C GLY A 144 7.84 10.37 -7.51
N GLN A 145 8.91 10.34 -6.72
CA GLN A 145 10.27 10.02 -7.18
C GLN A 145 10.69 8.56 -6.91
N TYR A 146 9.73 7.70 -6.56
CA TYR A 146 10.01 6.34 -6.11
C TYR A 146 9.30 5.30 -6.96
N LEU A 147 10.04 4.25 -7.30
CA LEU A 147 9.57 3.06 -8.00
C LEU A 147 9.89 1.83 -7.14
N ALA A 148 8.87 1.06 -6.80
CA ALA A 148 9.00 -0.20 -6.08
C ALA A 148 8.73 -1.39 -7.00
N LEU A 149 9.73 -2.25 -7.14
CA LEU A 149 9.67 -3.50 -7.88
C LEU A 149 9.71 -4.65 -6.88
N ILE A 150 8.81 -5.63 -7.02
CA ILE A 150 8.87 -6.86 -6.23
C ILE A 150 8.91 -8.10 -7.13
N TYR A 151 9.58 -9.15 -6.65
CA TYR A 151 9.81 -10.41 -7.35
C TYR A 151 9.35 -11.60 -6.51
#